data_AF-A0A139GUM1-F1
#
_entry.id   AF-A0A139GUM1-F1
#
_cell.length_a   1.000
_cell.length_b   1.000
_cell.length_c   1.000
_cell.angle_alpha   90.00
_cell.angle_beta   90.00
_cell.angle_gamma   90.00
#
_symmetry.space_group_name_H-M   'P 1'
#
loop_
_entity.id
_entity.type
_entity.pdbx_description
1 polymer ?
#
loop_
_entity_poly.entity_id
_entity_poly.type
_entity_poly.pdbx_seq_one_letter_code
_entity_poly.pdbx_strand_id
1 'polypeptide(L)'
;MPPKKRGRKPRAKPVTQKPATPPPTPPVPTNLERAYEASSQLDSAISARQYAQSRVHQVEVKHRELCRVVDRGTRVQSVSAADHRREKLTWTYLEEVRSRLQVAKSEESAAIKKVSELFEALSGEEKEEYDKTKAQERRLGANNAALQAQIAQQRRQSERDQVEEWYQSTEVAFKNYSQIQIFPTPPALYHCDKDCCRRTVYAVERLALGMCPCELKEVFYIYLTCHKDFDPNKEKKRWHPDRFSGCRDKRMQEMAKEIFVVLEEM
;
A
#
# COMPACT_ATOMS: atom_id res chain seq x y z
N MET A 1 -14.64 -5.87 -69.87
CA MET A 1 -16.05 -5.97 -69.43
C MET A 1 -16.41 -4.71 -68.64
N PRO A 2 -17.45 -3.94 -69.02
CA PRO A 2 -17.82 -2.73 -68.30
C PRO A 2 -18.65 -3.05 -67.02
N PRO A 3 -18.49 -2.28 -65.92
CA PRO A 3 -19.24 -2.51 -64.69
C PRO A 3 -20.71 -2.07 -64.81
N LYS A 4 -21.61 -2.94 -64.31
CA LYS A 4 -23.06 -2.72 -64.28
C LYS A 4 -23.43 -1.52 -63.40
N LYS A 5 -24.20 -0.58 -63.97
CA LYS A 5 -24.81 0.56 -63.27
C LYS A 5 -25.77 0.07 -62.17
N ARG A 6 -25.48 0.40 -60.91
CA ARG A 6 -26.38 0.16 -59.77
C ARG A 6 -27.49 1.22 -59.77
N GLY A 7 -28.75 0.80 -59.89
CA GLY A 7 -29.92 1.66 -59.78
C GLY A 7 -30.08 2.24 -58.37
N ARG A 8 -30.24 3.56 -58.27
CA ARG A 8 -30.58 4.25 -57.02
C ARG A 8 -32.03 3.94 -56.65
N LYS A 9 -32.26 3.39 -55.45
CA LYS A 9 -33.60 3.25 -54.87
C LYS A 9 -34.16 4.63 -54.47
N PRO A 10 -35.49 4.84 -54.60
CA PRO A 10 -36.14 6.09 -54.24
C PRO A 10 -35.99 6.40 -52.74
N ARG A 11 -35.65 7.65 -52.45
CA ARG A 11 -35.43 8.18 -51.10
C ARG A 11 -36.78 8.26 -50.37
N ALA A 12 -36.94 7.50 -49.28
CA ALA A 12 -38.12 7.57 -48.42
C ALA A 12 -38.28 9.00 -47.86
N LYS A 13 -39.52 9.51 -47.84
CA LYS A 13 -39.85 10.82 -47.27
C LYS A 13 -39.49 10.84 -45.78
N PRO A 14 -38.94 11.94 -45.26
CA PRO A 14 -38.58 12.06 -43.84
C PRO A 14 -39.83 11.92 -42.97
N VAL A 15 -39.80 10.95 -42.05
CA VAL A 15 -40.80 10.76 -41.01
C VAL A 15 -40.74 11.96 -40.07
N THR A 16 -41.80 12.76 -40.02
CA THR A 16 -41.95 13.85 -39.06
C THR A 16 -42.06 13.23 -37.66
N GLN A 17 -40.98 13.27 -36.89
CA GLN A 17 -41.00 12.81 -35.50
C GLN A 17 -41.94 13.73 -34.70
N LYS A 18 -42.96 13.14 -34.07
CA LYS A 18 -43.81 13.84 -33.10
C LYS A 18 -42.92 14.43 -32.00
N PRO A 19 -43.18 15.66 -31.51
CA PRO A 19 -42.46 16.23 -30.39
C PRO A 19 -42.51 15.26 -29.20
N ALA A 20 -41.35 14.81 -28.74
CA ALA A 20 -41.26 13.97 -27.55
C ALA A 20 -41.81 14.76 -26.36
N THR A 21 -42.75 14.16 -25.63
CA THR A 21 -43.22 14.70 -24.35
C THR A 21 -42.01 14.92 -23.45
N PRO A 22 -41.81 16.12 -22.86
CA PRO A 22 -40.67 16.36 -22.00
C PRO A 22 -40.68 15.35 -20.84
N PRO A 23 -39.51 14.79 -20.47
CA PRO A 23 -39.44 13.87 -19.35
C PRO A 23 -39.98 14.55 -18.08
N PRO A 24 -40.68 13.80 -17.21
CA PRO A 24 -41.17 14.36 -15.96
C PRO A 24 -40.01 14.94 -15.14
N THR A 25 -40.20 16.14 -14.61
CA THR A 25 -39.21 16.81 -13.75
C THR A 25 -38.95 15.96 -12.50
N PRO A 26 -37.69 15.68 -12.14
CA PRO A 26 -37.39 14.92 -10.94
C PRO A 26 -37.92 15.66 -9.69
N PRO A 27 -38.40 14.92 -8.67
CA PRO A 27 -38.86 15.53 -7.43
C PRO A 27 -37.72 16.30 -6.77
N VAL A 28 -38.06 17.44 -6.16
CA VAL A 28 -37.12 18.27 -5.41
C VAL A 28 -36.71 17.51 -4.13
N PRO A 29 -35.40 17.32 -3.86
CA PRO A 29 -34.96 16.58 -2.68
C PRO A 29 -35.35 17.33 -1.40
N THR A 30 -35.79 16.55 -0.41
CA THR A 30 -36.16 16.99 0.94
C THR A 30 -34.96 17.56 1.70
N ASN A 31 -35.21 18.32 2.78
CA ASN A 31 -34.11 18.85 3.61
C ASN A 31 -33.29 17.72 4.24
N LEU A 32 -33.95 16.64 4.67
CA LEU A 32 -33.31 15.45 5.20
C LEU A 32 -32.37 14.78 4.19
N GLU A 33 -32.81 14.59 2.94
CA GLU A 33 -31.97 14.03 1.86
C GLU A 33 -30.75 14.92 1.57
N ARG A 34 -30.94 16.24 1.54
CA ARG A 34 -29.83 17.20 1.36
C ARG A 34 -28.83 17.14 2.50
N ALA A 35 -29.30 16.96 3.74
CA ALA A 35 -28.42 16.81 4.90
C ALA A 35 -27.59 15.53 4.82
N TYR A 36 -28.18 14.40 4.40
CA TYR A 36 -27.43 13.17 4.16
C TYR A 36 -26.40 13.32 3.03
N GLU A 37 -26.78 13.94 1.91
CA GLU A 37 -25.85 14.20 0.80
C GLU A 37 -24.68 15.10 1.25
N ALA A 38 -24.97 16.17 1.98
CA ALA A 38 -23.95 17.06 2.53
C ALA A 38 -23.04 16.33 3.54
N SER A 39 -23.58 15.41 4.35
CA SER A 39 -22.75 14.59 5.24
C SER A 39 -21.83 13.65 4.46
N SER A 40 -22.30 13.05 3.36
CA SER A 40 -21.45 12.22 2.50
C SER A 40 -20.34 13.04 1.81
N GLN A 41 -20.65 14.27 1.41
CA GLN A 41 -19.67 15.24 0.92
C GLN A 41 -18.63 15.60 1.99
N LEU A 42 -19.06 15.77 3.24
CA LEU A 42 -18.17 15.99 4.38
C LEU A 42 -17.24 14.79 4.63
N ASP A 43 -17.74 13.56 4.61
CA ASP A 43 -16.92 12.35 4.77
C ASP A 43 -15.85 12.24 3.66
N SER A 44 -16.22 12.63 2.44
CA SER A 44 -15.30 12.71 1.29
C SER A 44 -14.22 13.79 1.49
N ALA A 45 -14.59 14.97 1.99
CA ALA A 45 -13.66 16.06 2.27
C ALA A 45 -12.68 15.72 3.41
N ILE A 46 -13.17 15.07 4.48
CA ILE A 46 -12.33 14.54 5.57
C ILE A 46 -11.31 13.55 5.00
N SER A 47 -11.76 12.62 4.15
CA SER A 47 -10.89 11.63 3.51
C SER A 47 -9.83 12.29 2.62
N ALA A 48 -10.20 13.31 1.85
CA ALA A 48 -9.29 14.08 1.01
C ALA A 48 -8.22 14.83 1.85
N ARG A 49 -8.63 15.46 2.97
CA ARG A 49 -7.68 16.09 3.90
C ARG A 49 -6.73 15.07 4.51
N GLN A 50 -7.23 13.94 5.00
CA GLN A 50 -6.40 12.88 5.59
C GLN A 50 -5.37 12.35 4.59
N TYR A 51 -5.78 12.12 3.34
CA TYR A 51 -4.87 11.74 2.26
C TYR A 51 -3.80 12.80 2.00
N ALA A 52 -4.19 14.07 1.87
CA ALA A 52 -3.24 15.17 1.68
C ALA A 52 -2.26 15.29 2.84
N GLN A 53 -2.71 15.10 4.09
CA GLN A 53 -1.87 15.14 5.27
C GLN A 53 -0.85 13.98 5.29
N SER A 54 -1.29 12.77 4.94
CA SER A 54 -0.39 11.61 4.80
C SER A 54 0.68 11.86 3.74
N ARG A 55 0.31 12.48 2.61
CA ARG A 55 1.25 12.85 1.55
C ARG A 55 2.28 13.89 2.01
N VAL A 56 1.86 14.93 2.76
CA VAL A 56 2.81 15.89 3.36
C VAL A 56 3.82 15.13 4.21
N HIS A 57 3.36 14.27 5.12
CA HIS A 57 4.24 13.53 6.03
C HIS A 57 5.26 12.67 5.27
N GLN A 58 4.83 11.93 4.24
CA GLN A 58 5.73 11.11 3.42
C GLN A 58 6.82 11.96 2.73
N VAL A 59 6.44 13.12 2.18
CA VAL A 59 7.40 14.00 1.49
C VAL A 59 8.35 14.66 2.48
N GLU A 60 7.89 15.04 3.68
CA GLU A 60 8.74 15.58 4.74
C GLU A 60 9.79 14.59 5.21
N VAL A 61 9.42 13.31 5.39
CA VAL A 61 10.37 12.24 5.73
C VAL A 61 11.43 12.12 4.64
N LYS A 62 11.01 12.03 3.37
CA LYS A 62 11.93 11.92 2.22
C LYS A 62 12.84 13.15 2.09
N HIS A 63 12.31 14.35 2.30
CA HIS A 63 13.10 15.58 2.26
C HIS A 63 14.16 15.57 3.38
N ARG A 64 13.77 15.22 4.61
CA ARG A 64 14.70 15.10 5.76
C ARG A 64 15.82 14.07 5.50
N GLU A 65 15.50 12.95 4.88
CA GLU A 65 16.51 11.95 4.48
C GLU A 65 17.49 12.51 3.45
N LEU A 66 17.01 13.24 2.44
CA LEU A 66 17.86 13.88 1.44
C LEU A 66 18.77 14.96 2.05
N CYS A 67 18.26 15.80 2.95
CA CYS A 67 19.07 16.77 3.66
C CYS A 67 20.23 16.09 4.40
N ARG A 68 19.97 14.96 5.09
CA ARG A 68 21.03 14.20 5.77
C ARG A 68 22.10 13.66 4.81
N VAL A 69 21.70 13.24 3.60
CA VAL A 69 22.65 12.78 2.57
C VAL A 69 23.52 13.94 2.08
N VAL A 70 22.90 15.09 1.79
CA VAL A 70 23.59 16.32 1.36
C VAL A 70 24.55 16.81 2.45
N ASP A 71 24.13 16.82 3.71
CA ASP A 71 24.96 17.23 4.85
C ASP A 71 26.19 16.32 5.01
N ARG A 72 26.00 14.99 4.90
CA ARG A 72 27.10 14.02 4.95
C ARG A 72 28.05 14.19 3.78
N GLY A 73 27.53 14.35 2.56
CA GLY A 73 28.36 14.60 1.38
C GLY A 73 29.16 15.89 1.50
N THR A 74 28.59 16.93 2.12
CA THR A 74 29.27 18.23 2.30
C THR A 74 30.48 18.08 3.22
N ARG A 75 30.33 17.30 4.30
CA ARG A 75 31.44 16.98 5.22
C ARG A 75 32.57 16.21 4.55
N VAL A 76 32.25 15.40 3.54
CA VAL A 76 33.23 14.57 2.80
C VAL A 76 33.69 15.26 1.50
N GLN A 77 33.27 16.51 1.25
CA GLN A 77 33.53 17.27 0.01
C GLN A 77 33.10 16.53 -1.27
N SER A 78 32.07 15.69 -1.17
CA SER A 78 31.65 14.78 -2.25
C SER A 78 30.15 14.87 -2.53
N VAL A 79 29.55 16.06 -2.44
CA VAL A 79 28.14 16.21 -2.82
C VAL A 79 28.02 16.30 -4.33
N SER A 80 27.17 15.45 -4.92
CA SER A 80 26.88 15.58 -6.34
C SER A 80 25.91 16.74 -6.58
N ALA A 81 26.08 17.45 -7.69
CA ALA A 81 25.08 18.44 -8.15
C ALA A 81 23.70 17.79 -8.40
N ALA A 82 23.64 16.47 -8.58
CA ALA A 82 22.39 15.72 -8.69
C ALA A 82 21.62 15.69 -7.36
N ASP A 83 22.32 15.57 -6.22
CA ASP A 83 21.67 15.51 -4.90
C ASP A 83 21.05 16.86 -4.52
N HIS A 84 21.75 17.97 -4.74
CA HIS A 84 21.20 19.31 -4.54
C HIS A 84 19.97 19.58 -5.44
N ARG A 85 20.02 19.14 -6.71
CA ARG A 85 18.86 19.25 -7.61
C ARG A 85 17.68 18.43 -7.11
N ARG A 86 17.93 17.22 -6.60
CA ARG A 86 16.90 16.34 -6.04
C ARG A 86 16.29 16.93 -4.78
N GLU A 87 17.09 17.50 -3.89
CA GLU A 87 16.64 18.21 -2.70
C GLU A 87 15.73 19.38 -3.08
N LYS A 88 16.17 20.25 -4.00
CA LYS A 88 15.38 21.40 -4.47
C LYS A 88 14.03 20.97 -5.08
N LEU A 89 14.02 19.93 -5.93
CA LEU A 89 12.78 19.39 -6.49
C LEU A 89 11.85 18.82 -5.42
N THR A 90 12.41 18.13 -4.42
CA THR A 90 11.64 17.57 -3.32
C THR A 90 11.04 18.67 -2.45
N TRP A 91 11.78 19.76 -2.21
CA TRP A 91 11.28 20.94 -1.51
C TRP A 91 10.12 21.62 -2.25
N THR A 92 10.28 21.87 -3.56
CA THR A 92 9.19 22.45 -4.38
C THR A 92 7.93 21.57 -4.34
N TYR A 93 8.11 20.24 -4.41
CA TYR A 93 7.00 19.30 -4.29
C TYR A 93 6.36 19.32 -2.90
N LEU A 94 7.15 19.45 -1.83
CA LEU A 94 6.62 19.58 -0.47
C LEU A 94 5.70 20.81 -0.34
N GLU A 95 6.12 21.95 -0.87
CA GLU A 95 5.31 23.17 -0.87
C GLU A 95 4.01 23.02 -1.67
N GLU A 96 4.05 22.33 -2.82
CA GLU A 96 2.84 21.99 -3.58
C GLU A 96 1.87 21.13 -2.75
N VAL A 97 2.37 20.08 -2.09
CA VAL A 97 1.52 19.18 -1.29
C VAL A 97 0.99 19.88 -0.05
N ARG A 98 1.76 20.78 0.58
CA ARG A 98 1.28 21.66 1.66
C ARG A 98 0.16 22.59 1.20
N SER A 99 0.29 23.19 0.02
CA SER A 99 -0.76 24.01 -0.57
C SER A 99 -2.05 23.21 -0.79
N ARG A 100 -1.95 21.99 -1.34
CA ARG A 100 -3.11 21.08 -1.50
C ARG A 100 -3.75 20.71 -0.15
N LEU A 101 -2.97 20.51 0.90
CA LEU A 101 -3.50 20.27 2.24
C LEU A 101 -4.31 21.48 2.75
N GLN A 102 -3.88 22.71 2.47
CA GLN A 102 -4.65 23.90 2.86
C GLN A 102 -5.97 23.99 2.11
N VAL A 103 -5.97 23.69 0.80
CA VAL A 103 -7.21 23.61 0.01
C VAL A 103 -8.15 22.57 0.62
N ALA A 104 -7.68 21.35 0.87
CA ALA A 104 -8.51 20.29 1.46
C ALA A 104 -9.07 20.65 2.85
N LYS A 105 -8.29 21.35 3.70
CA LYS A 105 -8.78 21.87 4.98
C LYS A 105 -9.90 22.90 4.81
N SER A 106 -9.78 23.77 3.80
CA SER A 106 -10.79 24.78 3.50
C SER A 106 -12.08 24.14 2.97
N GLU A 107 -11.97 23.10 2.14
CA GLU A 107 -13.10 22.32 1.63
C GLU A 107 -13.81 21.56 2.74
N GLU A 108 -13.08 20.91 3.65
CA GLU A 108 -13.65 20.29 4.85
C GLU A 108 -14.39 21.32 5.71
N SER A 109 -13.79 22.49 5.95
CA SER A 109 -14.43 23.55 6.74
C SER A 109 -15.72 24.06 6.09
N ALA A 110 -15.74 24.19 4.76
CA ALA A 110 -16.93 24.56 3.99
C ALA A 110 -18.02 23.47 4.05
N ALA A 111 -17.63 22.19 3.96
CA ALA A 111 -18.55 21.07 4.09
C ALA A 111 -19.15 20.97 5.50
N ILE A 112 -18.35 21.17 6.55
CA ILE A 112 -18.82 21.23 7.95
C ILE A 112 -19.87 22.33 8.08
N LYS A 113 -19.58 23.54 7.59
CA LYS A 113 -20.51 24.66 7.64
C LYS A 113 -21.84 24.31 6.93
N LYS A 114 -21.77 23.72 5.74
CA LYS A 114 -22.95 23.32 4.95
C LYS A 114 -23.79 22.27 5.68
N VAL A 115 -23.17 21.26 6.28
CA VAL A 115 -23.88 20.23 7.08
C VAL A 115 -24.56 20.88 8.28
N SER A 116 -23.88 21.77 9.00
CA SER A 116 -24.47 22.48 10.15
C SER A 116 -25.68 23.34 9.75
N GLU A 117 -25.59 24.09 8.65
CA GLU A 117 -26.71 24.90 8.13
C GLU A 117 -27.91 24.04 7.74
N LEU A 118 -27.68 22.91 7.06
CA LEU A 118 -28.75 21.99 6.67
C LEU A 118 -29.35 21.26 7.86
N PHE A 119 -28.54 20.87 8.84
CA PHE A 119 -29.01 20.25 10.08
C PHE A 119 -29.90 21.21 10.87
N GLU A 120 -29.55 22.49 10.98
CA GLU A 120 -30.40 23.47 11.66
C GLU A 120 -31.72 23.75 10.93
N ALA A 121 -31.78 23.52 9.62
CA ALA A 121 -33.01 23.63 8.83
C ALA A 121 -33.96 22.42 8.96
N LEU A 122 -33.53 21.32 9.60
CA LEU A 122 -34.36 20.14 9.83
C LEU A 122 -35.38 20.39 10.96
N SER A 123 -36.56 19.81 10.80
CA SER A 123 -37.55 19.70 11.89
C SER A 123 -37.07 18.77 13.01
N GLY A 124 -37.74 18.79 14.17
CA GLY A 124 -37.36 17.95 15.31
C GLY A 124 -37.37 16.45 15.01
N GLU A 125 -38.38 15.98 14.28
CA GLU A 125 -38.50 14.57 13.86
C GLU A 125 -37.39 14.19 12.85
N GLU A 126 -37.11 15.06 11.87
CA GLU A 126 -36.02 14.84 10.90
C GLU A 126 -34.65 14.84 11.58
N LYS A 127 -34.40 15.70 12.58
CA LYS A 127 -33.15 15.69 13.37
C LYS A 127 -32.97 14.36 14.10
N GLU A 128 -34.02 13.83 14.73
CA GLU A 128 -33.96 12.55 15.42
C GLU A 128 -33.70 11.39 14.44
N GLU A 129 -34.33 11.40 13.27
CA GLU A 129 -34.10 10.41 12.21
C GLU A 129 -32.66 10.48 11.67
N TYR A 130 -32.16 11.69 11.41
CA TYR A 130 -30.78 11.92 10.98
C TYR A 130 -29.77 11.37 11.99
N ASP A 131 -29.96 11.67 13.28
CA ASP A 131 -29.07 11.21 14.35
C ASP A 131 -29.09 9.68 14.51
N LYS A 132 -30.28 9.05 14.42
CA LYS A 132 -30.42 7.59 14.45
C LYS A 132 -29.65 6.93 13.30
N THR A 133 -29.82 7.42 12.08
CA THR A 133 -29.12 6.90 10.90
C THR A 133 -27.61 7.08 11.03
N LYS A 134 -27.15 8.28 11.42
CA LYS A 134 -25.71 8.55 11.64
C LYS A 134 -25.12 7.74 12.78
N ALA A 135 -25.89 7.44 13.83
CA ALA A 135 -25.46 6.55 14.90
C ALA A 135 -25.31 5.10 14.41
N GLN A 136 -26.24 4.63 13.56
CA GLN A 136 -26.17 3.30 12.95
C GLN A 136 -24.97 3.18 12.00
N GLU A 137 -24.73 4.16 11.12
CA GLU A 137 -23.55 4.20 10.25
C GLU A 137 -22.24 4.14 11.05
N ARG A 138 -22.13 4.92 12.13
CA ARG A 138 -20.97 4.89 13.03
C ARG A 138 -20.76 3.52 13.67
N ARG A 139 -21.82 2.83 14.09
CA ARG A 139 -21.74 1.46 14.64
C ARG A 139 -21.27 0.46 13.59
N LEU A 140 -21.80 0.53 12.37
CA LEU A 140 -21.36 -0.34 11.26
C LEU A 140 -19.90 -0.08 10.89
N GLY A 141 -19.49 1.19 10.82
CA GLY A 141 -18.09 1.58 10.59
C GLY A 141 -17.15 1.05 11.67
N ALA A 142 -17.51 1.17 12.95
CA ALA A 142 -16.73 0.66 14.07
C ALA A 142 -16.59 -0.88 14.03
N ASN A 143 -17.69 -1.59 13.73
CA ASN A 143 -17.67 -3.05 13.59
C ASN A 143 -16.78 -3.50 12.42
N ASN A 144 -16.87 -2.82 11.27
CA ASN A 144 -16.01 -3.11 10.13
C ASN A 144 -14.54 -2.85 10.44
N ALA A 145 -14.22 -1.74 11.13
CA ALA A 145 -12.86 -1.44 11.55
C ALA A 145 -12.31 -2.48 12.53
N ALA A 146 -13.12 -2.92 13.50
CA ALA A 146 -12.76 -3.98 14.45
C ALA A 146 -12.50 -5.32 13.74
N LEU A 147 -13.36 -5.69 12.78
CA LEU A 147 -13.18 -6.90 11.97
C LEU A 147 -11.88 -6.85 11.15
N GLN A 148 -11.59 -5.71 10.50
CA GLN A 148 -10.33 -5.54 9.76
C GLN A 148 -9.11 -5.60 10.68
N ALA A 149 -9.18 -5.02 11.87
CA ALA A 149 -8.12 -5.11 12.87
C ALA A 149 -7.90 -6.56 13.33
N GLN A 150 -8.98 -7.32 13.54
CA GLN A 150 -8.91 -8.75 13.90
C GLN A 150 -8.27 -9.57 12.77
N ILE A 151 -8.67 -9.35 11.51
CA ILE A 151 -8.08 -10.03 10.34
C ILE A 151 -6.58 -9.71 10.25
N ALA A 152 -6.19 -8.45 10.43
CA ALA A 152 -4.78 -8.04 10.41
C ALA A 152 -3.99 -8.69 11.55
N GLN A 153 -4.56 -8.79 12.75
CA GLN A 153 -3.94 -9.46 13.88
C GLN A 153 -3.77 -10.97 13.63
N GLN A 154 -4.80 -11.63 13.12
CA GLN A 154 -4.73 -13.07 12.77
C GLN A 154 -3.67 -13.34 11.70
N ARG A 155 -3.56 -12.48 10.67
CA ARG A 155 -2.51 -12.58 9.67
C ARG A 155 -1.12 -12.48 10.28
N ARG A 156 -0.87 -11.46 11.11
CA ARG A 156 0.41 -11.30 11.82
C ARG A 156 0.74 -12.49 12.71
N GLN A 157 -0.26 -13.08 13.37
CA GLN A 157 -0.04 -14.26 14.20
C GLN A 157 0.34 -15.46 13.32
N SER A 158 -0.38 -15.69 12.22
CA SER A 158 -0.07 -16.77 11.28
C SER A 158 1.31 -16.60 10.63
N GLU A 159 1.72 -15.37 10.32
CA GLU A 159 3.07 -15.06 9.83
C GLU A 159 4.14 -15.44 10.86
N ARG A 160 3.93 -15.09 12.14
CA ARG A 160 4.84 -15.46 13.23
C ARG A 160 4.93 -16.98 13.40
N ASP A 161 3.79 -17.66 13.41
CA ASP A 161 3.74 -19.11 13.60
C ASP A 161 4.48 -19.83 12.46
N GLN A 162 4.34 -19.38 11.21
CA GLN A 162 5.07 -19.93 10.06
C GLN A 162 6.58 -19.71 10.16
N VAL A 163 7.01 -18.53 10.61
CA VAL A 163 8.44 -18.21 10.78
C VAL A 163 9.04 -19.02 11.93
N GLU A 164 8.29 -19.20 13.00
CA GLU A 164 8.68 -20.02 14.15
C GLU A 164 8.86 -21.49 13.73
N GLU A 165 7.87 -22.07 13.06
CA GLU A 165 7.92 -23.45 12.57
C GLU A 165 9.11 -23.64 11.62
N TRP A 166 9.30 -22.69 10.69
CA TRP A 166 10.46 -22.71 9.81
C TRP A 166 11.77 -22.67 10.60
N TYR A 167 11.93 -21.76 11.55
CA TYR A 167 13.17 -21.65 12.31
C TYR A 167 13.45 -22.91 13.13
N GLN A 168 12.45 -23.49 13.80
CA GLN A 168 12.58 -24.77 14.51
C GLN A 168 12.97 -25.91 13.56
N SER A 169 12.42 -25.94 12.34
CA SER A 169 12.81 -26.94 11.33
C SER A 169 14.30 -26.82 10.97
N THR A 170 14.82 -25.58 10.90
CA THR A 170 16.24 -25.34 10.61
C THR A 170 17.14 -25.79 11.78
N GLU A 171 16.68 -25.70 13.02
CA GLU A 171 17.44 -26.16 14.19
C GLU A 171 17.59 -27.68 14.18
N VAL A 172 16.54 -28.39 13.79
CA VAL A 172 16.58 -29.85 13.63
C VAL A 172 17.48 -30.24 12.46
N ALA A 173 17.30 -29.61 11.30
CA ALA A 173 18.06 -29.92 10.09
C ALA A 173 19.57 -29.68 10.27
N PHE A 174 19.96 -28.61 10.97
CA PHE A 174 21.37 -28.20 11.06
C PHE A 174 22.16 -28.94 12.14
N LYS A 175 21.53 -29.86 12.89
CA LYS A 175 22.27 -30.80 13.76
C LYS A 175 23.21 -31.69 12.97
N ASN A 176 22.86 -32.01 11.71
CA ASN A 176 23.70 -32.80 10.83
C ASN A 176 23.60 -32.33 9.37
N TYR A 177 24.42 -31.34 9.00
CA TYR A 177 24.44 -30.74 7.67
C TYR A 177 24.61 -31.76 6.53
N SER A 178 25.34 -32.85 6.75
CA SER A 178 25.57 -33.89 5.73
C SER A 178 24.31 -34.71 5.39
N GLN A 179 23.32 -34.72 6.28
CA GLN A 179 22.07 -35.46 6.13
C GLN A 179 20.91 -34.61 5.61
N ILE A 180 21.14 -33.31 5.36
CA ILE A 180 20.11 -32.41 4.81
C ILE A 180 19.80 -32.85 3.37
N GLN A 181 18.61 -33.39 3.16
CA GLN A 181 18.11 -33.78 1.83
C GLN A 181 17.31 -32.65 1.17
N ILE A 182 16.60 -31.86 1.98
CA ILE A 182 15.77 -30.75 1.55
C ILE A 182 16.20 -29.53 2.35
N PHE A 183 16.50 -28.44 1.66
CA PHE A 183 16.87 -27.19 2.32
C PHE A 183 15.64 -26.58 3.00
N PRO A 184 15.71 -26.16 4.27
CA PRO A 184 14.60 -25.52 4.94
C PRO A 184 14.41 -24.09 4.40
N THR A 185 13.63 -23.96 3.33
CA THR A 185 13.36 -22.67 2.67
C THR A 185 12.48 -21.78 3.57
N PRO A 186 12.83 -20.50 3.75
CA PRO A 186 12.01 -19.55 4.50
C PRO A 186 10.60 -19.40 3.92
N PRO A 187 9.59 -19.10 4.75
CA PRO A 187 8.24 -18.87 4.26
C PRO A 187 8.16 -17.56 3.45
N ALA A 188 7.51 -17.61 2.29
CA ALA A 188 7.25 -16.45 1.43
C ALA A 188 6.02 -15.68 1.94
N LEU A 189 6.20 -14.90 3.01
CA LEU A 189 5.09 -14.24 3.71
C LEU A 189 4.45 -13.08 2.93
N TYR A 190 5.20 -12.42 2.06
CA TYR A 190 4.71 -11.30 1.26
C TYR A 190 5.48 -11.21 -0.06
N HIS A 191 4.91 -10.49 -1.01
CA HIS A 191 5.54 -10.18 -2.28
C HIS A 191 6.14 -8.79 -2.22
N CYS A 192 7.44 -8.69 -2.49
CA CYS A 192 8.10 -7.39 -2.52
C CYS A 192 7.68 -6.59 -3.77
N ASP A 193 6.96 -5.48 -3.55
CA ASP A 193 6.52 -4.58 -4.63
C ASP A 193 7.60 -3.58 -5.10
N LYS A 194 8.80 -3.63 -4.53
CA LYS A 194 9.88 -2.73 -4.95
C LYS A 194 10.33 -3.07 -6.37
N ASP A 195 10.40 -2.06 -7.24
CA ASP A 195 10.82 -2.23 -8.64
C ASP A 195 12.20 -2.91 -8.78
N CYS A 196 13.12 -2.63 -7.85
CA CYS A 196 14.44 -3.27 -7.83
C CYS A 196 14.33 -4.78 -7.58
N CYS A 197 13.43 -5.21 -6.70
CA CYS A 197 13.16 -6.62 -6.37
C CYS A 197 12.41 -7.32 -7.49
N ARG A 198 11.38 -6.67 -8.08
CA ARG A 198 10.69 -7.22 -9.26
C ARG A 198 11.67 -7.50 -10.39
N ARG A 199 12.57 -6.57 -10.72
CA ARG A 199 13.58 -6.79 -11.78
C ARG A 199 14.58 -7.90 -11.45
N THR A 200 14.92 -8.12 -10.17
CA THR A 200 15.83 -9.21 -9.78
C THR A 200 15.14 -10.56 -9.77
N VAL A 201 13.89 -10.64 -9.28
CA VAL A 201 13.09 -11.87 -9.24
C VAL A 201 12.61 -12.27 -10.63
N TYR A 202 12.16 -11.33 -11.47
CA TYR A 202 11.79 -11.58 -12.88
C TYR A 202 13.00 -11.67 -13.83
N ALA A 203 14.22 -11.48 -13.33
CA ALA A 203 15.42 -12.01 -13.98
C ALA A 203 15.70 -13.47 -13.58
N VAL A 204 14.68 -14.16 -13.02
CA VAL A 204 14.31 -15.59 -12.79
C VAL A 204 15.39 -16.67 -12.64
N GLU A 205 16.61 -16.50 -13.12
CA GLU A 205 17.65 -17.54 -13.09
C GLU A 205 18.74 -17.34 -12.01
N ARG A 206 18.68 -16.28 -11.20
CA ARG A 206 19.83 -15.91 -10.34
C ARG A 206 19.70 -16.13 -8.83
N LEU A 207 18.50 -16.31 -8.28
CA LEU A 207 18.34 -16.52 -6.84
C LEU A 207 17.96 -17.97 -6.56
N ALA A 208 18.81 -18.68 -5.86
CA ALA A 208 18.65 -20.08 -5.49
C ALA A 208 17.42 -20.31 -4.60
N LEU A 209 17.07 -19.35 -3.73
CA LEU A 209 15.87 -19.41 -2.88
C LEU A 209 14.59 -18.96 -3.58
N GLY A 210 14.68 -18.28 -4.73
CA GLY A 210 13.52 -17.69 -5.40
C GLY A 210 12.86 -16.54 -4.63
N MET A 211 13.51 -16.02 -3.59
CA MET A 211 13.04 -14.91 -2.75
C MET A 211 13.99 -13.72 -2.90
N CYS A 212 13.47 -12.50 -2.92
CA CYS A 212 14.33 -11.33 -2.95
C CYS A 212 14.94 -11.05 -1.55
N PRO A 213 16.06 -10.31 -1.46
CA PRO A 213 16.67 -9.99 -0.16
C PRO A 213 15.75 -9.26 0.83
N CYS A 214 14.77 -8.49 0.34
CA CYS A 214 13.80 -7.85 1.22
C CYS A 214 12.92 -8.89 1.93
N GLU A 215 12.38 -9.85 1.19
CA GLU A 215 11.52 -10.92 1.72
C GLU A 215 12.26 -11.73 2.79
N LEU A 216 13.51 -12.08 2.52
CA LEU A 216 14.36 -12.77 3.48
C LEU A 216 14.62 -11.94 4.75
N LYS A 217 14.94 -10.65 4.61
CA LYS A 217 15.17 -9.76 5.76
C LYS A 217 13.96 -9.71 6.69
N GLU A 218 12.77 -9.61 6.13
CA GLU A 218 11.55 -9.50 6.92
C GLU A 218 11.21 -10.78 7.68
N VAL A 219 11.48 -11.96 7.11
CA VAL A 219 11.37 -13.23 7.86
C VAL A 219 12.23 -13.17 9.13
N PHE A 220 13.47 -12.72 9.01
CA PHE A 220 14.35 -12.56 10.17
C PHE A 220 13.92 -11.41 11.10
N TYR A 221 13.35 -10.31 10.58
CA TYR A 221 12.78 -9.26 11.42
C TYR A 221 11.59 -9.77 12.23
N ILE A 222 10.68 -10.54 11.63
CA ILE A 222 9.55 -11.15 12.34
C ILE A 222 10.07 -12.04 13.46
N TYR A 223 11.07 -12.90 13.18
CA TYR A 223 11.69 -13.74 14.20
C TYR A 223 12.33 -12.90 15.32
N LEU A 224 13.15 -11.89 14.98
CA LEU A 224 13.79 -10.97 15.92
C LEU A 224 12.78 -10.24 16.82
N THR A 225 11.61 -9.86 16.29
CA THR A 225 10.56 -9.20 17.11
C THR A 225 9.96 -10.13 18.17
N CYS A 226 10.00 -11.45 17.95
CA CYS A 226 9.46 -12.45 18.87
C CYS A 226 10.54 -13.00 19.82
N HIS A 227 11.79 -13.04 19.38
CA HIS A 227 12.92 -13.65 20.10
C HIS A 227 14.01 -12.64 20.40
N LYS A 228 14.03 -12.15 21.65
CA LYS A 228 14.97 -11.10 22.10
C LYS A 228 16.43 -11.58 22.18
N ASP A 229 16.66 -12.88 22.17
CA ASP A 229 17.95 -13.55 22.21
C ASP A 229 18.53 -13.84 20.82
N PHE A 230 17.81 -13.52 19.75
CA PHE A 230 18.29 -13.63 18.38
C PHE A 230 19.52 -12.74 18.15
N ASP A 231 20.62 -13.35 17.73
CA ASP A 231 21.89 -12.67 17.39
C ASP A 231 22.23 -12.92 15.92
N PRO A 232 22.12 -11.90 15.04
CA PRO A 232 22.45 -12.04 13.63
C PRO A 232 23.85 -12.59 13.37
N ASN A 233 24.83 -12.31 14.24
CA ASN A 233 26.20 -12.79 14.06
C ASN A 233 26.34 -14.29 14.36
N LYS A 234 25.57 -14.82 15.32
CA LYS A 234 25.52 -16.27 15.59
C LYS A 234 24.83 -16.99 14.43
N GLU A 235 23.73 -16.43 13.95
CA GLU A 235 23.02 -16.98 12.80
C GLU A 235 23.86 -16.93 11.53
N LYS A 236 24.57 -15.84 11.26
CA LYS A 236 25.52 -15.75 10.14
C LYS A 236 26.51 -16.92 10.13
N LYS A 237 27.07 -17.29 11.29
CA LYS A 237 27.98 -18.45 11.41
C LYS A 237 27.26 -19.78 11.16
N ARG A 238 26.00 -19.90 11.58
CA ARG A 238 25.16 -21.09 11.40
C ARG A 238 24.75 -21.29 9.93
N TRP A 239 24.51 -20.20 9.21
CA TRP A 239 24.16 -20.16 7.79
C TRP A 239 25.37 -20.05 6.84
N HIS A 240 26.60 -20.21 7.35
CA HIS A 240 27.80 -20.11 6.52
C HIS A 240 27.79 -21.16 5.39
N PRO A 241 28.00 -20.77 4.11
CA PRO A 241 27.87 -21.68 2.97
C PRO A 241 28.78 -22.92 3.07
N ASP A 242 30.00 -22.78 3.62
CA ASP A 242 30.93 -23.91 3.81
C ASP A 242 30.35 -25.04 4.68
N ARG A 243 29.41 -24.75 5.58
CA ARG A 243 28.74 -25.81 6.38
C ARG A 243 27.87 -26.72 5.52
N PHE A 244 27.42 -26.22 4.37
CA PHE A 244 26.62 -26.96 3.39
C PHE A 244 27.49 -27.60 2.29
N SER A 245 28.83 -27.56 2.41
CA SER A 245 29.75 -28.17 1.44
C SER A 245 29.58 -29.68 1.29
N GLY A 246 29.19 -30.36 2.37
CA GLY A 246 28.92 -31.80 2.39
C GLY A 246 27.48 -32.20 2.02
N CYS A 247 26.61 -31.24 1.68
CA CYS A 247 25.25 -31.53 1.24
C CYS A 247 25.25 -32.17 -0.16
N ARG A 248 24.28 -33.05 -0.43
CA ARG A 248 24.15 -33.72 -1.74
C ARG A 248 23.84 -32.75 -2.88
N ASP A 249 23.01 -31.74 -2.61
CA ASP A 249 22.64 -30.72 -3.57
C ASP A 249 23.55 -29.48 -3.41
N LYS A 250 24.32 -29.18 -4.45
CA LYS A 250 25.22 -28.01 -4.48
C LYS A 250 24.47 -26.69 -4.37
N ARG A 251 23.20 -26.64 -4.79
CA ARG A 251 22.36 -25.43 -4.66
C ARG A 251 22.12 -25.03 -3.22
N MET A 252 22.27 -25.95 -2.25
CA MET A 252 22.14 -25.62 -0.83
C MET A 252 23.18 -24.61 -0.36
N GLN A 253 24.40 -24.65 -0.93
CA GLN A 253 25.41 -23.64 -0.61
C GLN A 253 25.04 -22.27 -1.17
N GLU A 254 24.44 -22.22 -2.36
CA GLU A 254 23.96 -20.98 -2.97
C GLU A 254 22.79 -20.38 -2.17
N MET A 255 21.84 -21.22 -1.76
CA MET A 255 20.73 -20.82 -0.87
C MET A 255 21.22 -20.31 0.49
N ALA A 256 22.17 -21.01 1.12
CA ALA A 256 22.78 -20.57 2.36
C ALA A 256 23.55 -19.25 2.20
N LYS A 257 24.26 -19.07 1.07
CA LYS A 257 24.97 -17.83 0.76
C LYS A 257 24.02 -16.63 0.66
N GLU A 258 22.84 -16.80 0.07
CA GLU A 258 21.83 -15.73 0.00
C GLU A 258 21.37 -15.28 1.39
N ILE A 259 21.07 -16.24 2.27
CA ILE A 259 20.70 -15.95 3.68
C ILE A 259 21.87 -15.30 4.43
N PHE A 260 23.10 -15.79 4.21
CA PHE A 260 24.30 -15.25 4.84
C PHE A 260 24.53 -13.77 4.51
N VAL A 261 24.38 -13.38 3.24
CA VAL A 261 24.50 -11.98 2.81
C VAL A 261 23.41 -11.12 3.44
N VAL A 262 22.17 -11.62 3.49
CA VAL A 262 21.07 -10.92 4.13
C VAL A 262 21.34 -10.65 5.61
N LEU A 263 21.81 -11.65 6.36
CA LEU A 263 22.17 -11.53 7.77
C LEU A 263 23.36 -10.60 8.03
N GLU A 264 24.25 -10.41 7.05
CA GLU A 264 25.36 -9.45 7.14
C GLU A 264 24.89 -7.99 6.97
N GLU A 265 23.79 -7.78 6.25
CA GLU A 265 23.19 -6.46 6.03
C GLU A 265 22.12 -6.07 7.08
N MET A 266 21.83 -6.95 8.04
CA MET A 266 20.91 -6.71 9.17
C MET A 266 21.66 -6.19 10.39
#